data_AF-A0A327YEK3-F1
#
_entry.id   AF-A0A327YEK3-F1
#
_cell.length_a   1.000
_cell.length_b   1.000
_cell.length_c   1.000
_cell.angle_alpha   90.00
_cell.angle_beta   90.00
_cell.angle_gamma   90.00
#
_symmetry.space_group_name_H-M   'P 1'
#
loop_
_entity.id
_entity.type
_entity.pdbx_description
1 polymer ?
#
loop_
_entity_poly.entity_id
_entity_poly.type
_entity_poly.pdbx_seq_one_letter_code
_entity_poly.pdbx_strand_id
1 'polypeptide(L)'
;MMKVSCKQLTRWIQQKQPVTIKTTQGETTFLIVKLYEDAKKLFAYDRQAKLTKIALDDIISIQPVRIYGSFYVQNRLVKAIW
;
A
#
# COMPACT_ATOMS: atom_id res chain seq x y z
N MET A 1 -14.68 -10.56 0.98
CA MET A 1 -13.95 -10.99 -0.24
C MET A 1 -13.29 -9.76 -0.85
N MET A 2 -11.95 -9.77 -0.95
CA MET A 2 -11.19 -8.64 -1.49
C MET A 2 -11.57 -8.41 -2.96
N LYS A 3 -12.08 -7.22 -3.29
CA LYS A 3 -12.57 -6.89 -4.65
C LYS A 3 -11.45 -6.58 -5.67
N VAL A 4 -10.18 -6.66 -5.26
CA VAL A 4 -9.01 -6.28 -6.09
C VAL A 4 -8.16 -7.50 -6.38
N SER A 5 -7.76 -7.69 -7.64
CA SER A 5 -6.92 -8.81 -8.06
C SER A 5 -5.43 -8.57 -7.76
N CYS A 6 -4.67 -9.65 -7.57
CA CYS A 6 -3.20 -9.61 -7.43
C CYS A 6 -2.51 -8.89 -8.60
N LYS A 7 -3.05 -9.03 -9.82
CA LYS A 7 -2.58 -8.31 -11.02
C LYS A 7 -2.75 -6.79 -10.88
N GLN A 8 -3.87 -6.33 -10.35
CA GLN A 8 -4.11 -4.90 -10.10
C GLN A 8 -3.19 -4.35 -9.01
N LEU A 9 -2.98 -5.12 -7.93
CA LEU A 9 -2.02 -4.78 -6.88
C LEU A 9 -0.60 -4.64 -7.44
N THR A 10 -0.17 -5.58 -8.28
CA THR A 10 1.13 -5.55 -8.95
C THR A 10 1.30 -4.30 -9.80
N ARG A 11 0.25 -3.92 -10.54
CA ARG A 11 0.25 -2.67 -11.34
C ARG A 11 0.40 -1.43 -10.46
N TRP A 12 -0.32 -1.35 -9.35
CA TRP A 12 -0.19 -0.22 -8.42
C TRP A 12 1.20 -0.14 -7.78
N ILE A 13 1.83 -1.27 -7.47
CA ILE A 13 3.22 -1.30 -6.99
C ILE A 13 4.17 -0.70 -8.04
N GLN A 14 4.07 -1.16 -9.30
CA GLN A 14 4.91 -0.66 -10.40
C GLN A 14 4.72 0.84 -10.64
N GLN A 15 3.48 1.31 -10.57
CA GLN A 15 3.12 2.72 -10.74
C GLN A 15 3.40 3.56 -9.50
N LYS A 16 3.89 2.96 -8.40
CA LYS A 16 4.03 3.62 -7.09
C LYS A 16 2.74 4.34 -6.67
N GLN A 17 1.58 3.79 -7.03
CA GLN A 17 0.28 4.35 -6.76
C GLN A 17 -0.03 4.24 -5.25
N PRO A 18 -0.22 5.37 -4.54
CA PRO A 18 -0.69 5.33 -3.17
C PRO A 18 -2.09 4.74 -3.10
N VAL A 19 -2.34 3.98 -2.05
CA VAL A 19 -3.63 3.32 -1.80
C VAL A 19 -4.06 3.56 -0.37
N THR A 20 -5.36 3.67 -0.15
CA THR A 20 -5.93 3.57 1.18
C THR A 20 -6.38 2.14 1.41
N ILE A 21 -5.92 1.53 2.49
CA ILE A 21 -6.26 0.16 2.90
C ILE A 21 -7.05 0.25 4.19
N LYS A 22 -8.23 -0.37 4.17
CA LYS A 22 -9.09 -0.54 5.35
C LYS A 22 -9.00 -1.99 5.84
N THR A 23 -8.69 -2.13 7.11
CA THR A 23 -8.68 -3.39 7.86
C THR A 23 -9.63 -3.27 9.05
N THR A 24 -9.78 -4.34 9.83
CA THR A 24 -10.51 -4.29 11.11
C THR A 24 -9.85 -3.37 12.15
N GLN A 25 -8.54 -3.13 12.03
CA GLN A 25 -7.77 -2.29 12.95
C GLN A 25 -7.82 -0.80 12.58
N GLY A 26 -8.36 -0.46 11.41
CA GLY A 26 -8.48 0.92 10.94
C GLY A 26 -8.16 1.08 9.46
N GLU A 27 -8.15 2.34 9.04
CA GLU A 27 -7.92 2.75 7.66
C GLU A 27 -6.67 3.64 7.58
N THR A 28 -5.77 3.34 6.65
CA THR A 28 -4.50 4.08 6.51
C THR A 28 -4.07 4.13 5.04
N THR A 29 -3.43 5.24 4.66
CA THR A 29 -2.83 5.40 3.32
C THR A 29 -1.42 4.84 3.30
N PHE A 30 -1.17 3.97 2.33
CA PHE A 30 0.06 3.24 2.15
C PHE A 30 0.62 3.40 0.74
N LEU A 31 1.93 3.21 0.62
CA LEU A 31 2.62 2.90 -0.62
C LEU A 31 3.00 1.41 -0.57
N ILE A 32 2.36 0.59 -1.41
CA ILE A 32 2.68 -0.84 -1.48
C ILE A 32 4.01 -1.02 -2.19
N VAL A 33 4.91 -1.80 -1.60
CA VAL A 33 6.24 -2.08 -2.16
C VAL A 33 6.42 -3.52 -2.61
N LYS A 34 5.68 -4.47 -2.02
CA LYS A 34 5.78 -5.88 -2.42
C LYS A 34 4.50 -6.65 -2.13
N LEU A 35 4.15 -7.54 -3.06
CA LEU A 35 3.12 -8.55 -2.92
C LEU A 35 3.78 -9.93 -2.89
N TYR A 36 3.43 -10.75 -1.90
CA TYR A 36 3.73 -12.18 -1.86
C TYR A 36 2.41 -12.92 -1.95
N GLU A 37 2.06 -13.36 -3.17
CA GLU A 37 0.77 -13.97 -3.47
C GLU A 37 0.58 -15.30 -2.74
N ASP A 38 1.56 -16.20 -2.81
CA ASP A 38 1.51 -17.51 -2.15
C ASP A 38 1.33 -17.39 -0.63
N ALA A 39 1.98 -16.39 -0.02
CA ALA A 39 1.93 -16.14 1.40
C ALA A 39 0.76 -15.21 1.81
N LYS A 40 -0.06 -14.77 0.84
CA LYS A 40 -1.15 -13.82 1.00
C LYS A 40 -0.78 -12.58 1.82
N LYS A 41 0.36 -11.95 1.51
CA LYS A 41 0.89 -10.80 2.26
C LYS A 41 1.25 -9.63 1.36
N LEU A 42 0.91 -8.43 1.83
CA LEU A 42 1.37 -7.15 1.30
C LEU A 42 2.36 -6.52 2.26
N PHE A 43 3.40 -5.92 1.69
CA PHE A 43 4.33 -5.06 2.41
C PHE A 43 4.17 -3.65 1.88
N ALA A 44 3.96 -2.70 2.78
CA ALA A 44 3.66 -1.33 2.40
C ALA A 44 4.22 -0.35 3.44
N TYR A 45 4.62 0.83 2.97
CA TYR A 45 5.02 1.93 3.84
C TYR A 45 3.84 2.84 4.12
N ASP A 46 3.61 3.19 5.38
CA ASP A 46 2.71 4.30 5.71
C ASP A 46 3.39 5.66 5.45
N ARG A 47 2.65 6.75 5.64
CA ARG A 47 3.15 8.12 5.42
C ARG A 47 4.37 8.51 6.27
N GLN A 48 4.61 7.81 7.38
CA GLN A 48 5.76 7.98 8.27
C GLN A 48 6.93 7.03 7.89
N ALA A 49 6.83 6.37 6.74
CA ALA A 49 7.75 5.32 6.27
C ALA A 49 7.93 4.14 7.22
N LYS A 50 6.92 3.84 8.04
CA LYS A 50 6.90 2.59 8.78
C LYS A 50 6.53 1.45 7.83
N LEU A 51 7.42 0.47 7.72
CA LEU A 51 7.12 -0.75 6.96
C LEU A 51 6.09 -1.57 7.73
N THR A 52 4.95 -1.82 7.08
CA THR A 52 3.86 -2.60 7.63
C THR A 52 3.62 -3.83 6.76
N LYS A 53 3.44 -4.97 7.44
CA LYS A 53 3.02 -6.23 6.83
C LYS A 53 1.52 -6.37 7.01
N ILE A 54 0.79 -6.54 5.93
CA ILE A 54 -0.67 -6.63 5.90
C ILE A 54 -1.04 -8.00 5.31
N ALA A 55 -1.84 -8.80 6.01
CA ALA A 55 -2.37 -10.03 5.43
C ALA A 55 -3.53 -9.68 4.48
N LEU A 56 -3.59 -10.32 3.31
CA LEU A 56 -4.64 -10.04 2.33
C LEU A 56 -6.04 -10.37 2.88
N ASP A 57 -6.14 -11.39 3.71
CA ASP A 57 -7.41 -11.82 4.31
C ASP A 57 -7.95 -10.79 5.34
N ASP A 58 -7.09 -9.91 5.88
CA ASP A 58 -7.47 -8.83 6.81
C ASP A 58 -7.96 -7.56 6.08
N ILE A 59 -7.83 -7.51 4.74
CA ILE A 59 -8.21 -6.34 3.94
C ILE A 59 -9.71 -6.35 3.67
N ILE A 60 -10.41 -5.39 4.26
CA ILE A 60 -11.83 -5.13 4.01
C ILE A 60 -11.99 -4.41 2.66
N SER A 61 -11.18 -3.37 2.42
CA SER A 61 -11.15 -2.65 1.15
C SER A 61 -9.78 -2.05 0.87
N ILE A 62 -9.50 -1.87 -0.41
CA ILE A 62 -8.32 -1.16 -0.90
C ILE A 62 -8.72 -0.31 -2.11
N GLN A 63 -8.32 0.95 -2.11
CA GLN A 63 -8.64 1.91 -3.17
C GLN A 63 -7.42 2.78 -3.50
N PRO A 64 -7.18 3.11 -4.78
CA PRO A 64 -6.16 4.08 -5.14
C PRO A 64 -6.55 5.45 -4.60
N VAL A 65 -5.58 6.22 -4.13
CA VAL A 65 -5.81 7.56 -3.61
C VAL A 65 -4.77 8.54 -4.15
N ARG A 66 -5.22 9.77 -4.43
CA ARG A 66 -4.31 10.88 -4.70
C ARG A 66 -3.84 11.46 -3.38
N ILE A 67 -2.53 11.63 -3.23
CA ILE A 67 -1.95 12.27 -2.05
C ILE A 67 -1.36 13.63 -2.41
N TYR A 68 -1.34 14.53 -1.44
CA TYR A 68 -0.50 15.72 -1.45
C TYR A 68 0.71 15.46 -0.52
N GLY A 69 1.92 15.85 -0.96
CA GLY A 69 3.16 15.56 -0.23
C GLY A 69 3.69 14.13 -0.44
N SER A 70 4.68 13.72 0.36
CA SER A 70 5.46 12.48 0.14
C SER A 70 5.40 11.50 1.31
N PHE A 71 5.88 10.27 1.08
CA PHE A 71 6.17 9.31 2.14
C PHE A 71 7.56 9.64 2.73
N TYR A 72 7.61 10.00 4.01
CA TYR A 72 8.84 10.49 4.67
C TYR A 72 9.68 9.35 5.22
N VAL A 73 10.77 8.99 4.54
CA VAL A 73 11.84 8.15 5.13
C VAL A 73 12.89 9.10 5.70
N GLN A 74 13.38 8.85 6.92
CA GLN A 74 14.48 9.57 7.59
C GLN A 74 15.50 10.17 6.59
N ASN A 75 15.37 11.47 6.29
CA ASN A 75 16.19 12.25 5.37
C ASN A 75 16.35 11.77 3.91
N ARG A 76 15.49 10.86 3.41
CA ARG A 76 15.37 10.55 1.97
C ARG A 76 13.91 10.61 1.52
N LEU A 77 13.61 11.65 0.75
CA LEU A 77 12.33 11.84 0.10
C LEU A 77 12.17 10.77 -0.99
N VAL A 78 11.34 9.76 -0.75
CA VAL A 78 10.88 8.87 -1.84
C VAL A 78 9.82 9.67 -2.61
N LYS A 79 10.29 10.45 -3.60
CA LYS A 79 9.39 11.18 -4.49
C LYS A 79 8.62 10.15 -5.33
N ALA A 80 7.31 10.08 -5.09
CA ALA A 80 6.38 9.60 -6.10
C ALA A 80 6.36 10.68 -7.19
N ILE A 81 7.16 10.51 -8.22
CA ILE A 81 7.16 11.39 -9.39
C ILE A 81 6.15 10.79 -10.38
N TRP A 82 5.23 11.65 -10.83
CA TRP A 82 4.04 11.38 -11.62
C TRP A 82 4.32 10.71 -12.96
#